data_AF-A0A7W0J1Y3-F1
#
_entry.id   AF-A0A7W0J1Y3-F1
#
_cell.length_a   1.000
_cell.length_b   1.000
_cell.length_c   1.000
_cell.angle_alpha   90.00
_cell.angle_beta   90.00
_cell.angle_gamma   90.00
#
_symmetry.space_group_name_H-M   'P 1'
#
loop_
_entity.id
_entity.type
_entity.pdbx_description
1 polymer ?
#
loop_
_entity_poly.entity_id
_entity_poly.type
_entity_poly.pdbx_seq_one_letter_code
_entity_poly.pdbx_strand_id
1 'polypeptide(L)' 'MKMAMKFLSRNSEETQMIGFRLGNLLKPRSVVCLYGELGAGKTTFVKGIAQALGISDRDITSA' A
#
# COMPACT_ATOMS: atom_id res chain seq x y z
N MET A 1 -22.38 -10.36 1.85
CA MET A 1 -21.95 -9.38 0.82
C MET A 1 -20.52 -8.93 1.11
N LYS A 2 -19.59 -9.02 0.16
CA LYS A 2 -18.27 -8.35 0.29
C LYS A 2 -18.45 -6.90 -0.17
N MET A 3 -18.25 -5.95 0.73
CA MET A 3 -18.09 -4.53 0.36
C MET A 3 -16.72 -4.38 -0.33
N ALA A 4 -16.69 -3.73 -1.49
CA ALA A 4 -15.45 -3.40 -2.19
C ALA A 4 -15.33 -1.87 -2.27
N MET A 5 -14.23 -1.33 -1.76
CA MET A 5 -13.87 0.09 -1.94
C MET A 5 -13.03 0.25 -3.19
N LYS A 6 -13.23 1.33 -3.93
CA LYS A 6 -12.42 1.70 -5.10
C LYS A 6 -11.84 3.09 -4.89
N PHE A 7 -10.57 3.24 -5.24
CA PHE A 7 -9.84 4.50 -5.23
C PHE A 7 -9.22 4.74 -6.61
N LEU A 8 -9.17 6.00 -7.03
CA LEU A 8 -8.45 6.42 -8.22
C LEU A 8 -7.22 7.23 -7.78
N SER A 9 -6.07 6.90 -8.34
CA SER A 9 -4.81 7.59 -8.12
C SER A 9 -4.24 8.04 -9.47
N ARG A 10 -3.69 9.25 -9.52
CA ARG A 10 -3.12 9.86 -10.74
C ARG A 10 -1.60 9.99 -10.70
N ASN A 11 -0.98 9.71 -9.56
CA ASN A 11 0.47 9.82 -9.37
C ASN A 11 0.96 8.88 -8.26
N SER A 12 2.26 8.88 -8.03
CA SER A 12 2.89 7.96 -7.09
C SER A 12 2.58 8.33 -5.64
N GLU A 13 2.51 9.62 -5.35
CA GLU A 13 2.26 10.22 -4.03
C GLU A 13 0.85 9.89 -3.53
N GLU A 14 -0.16 9.99 -4.41
CA GLU A 14 -1.52 9.56 -4.13
C GLU A 14 -1.58 8.06 -3.85
N THR A 15 -0.85 7.25 -4.63
CA THR A 15 -0.77 5.79 -4.42
C THR A 15 -0.16 5.45 -3.05
N GLN A 16 0.92 6.14 -2.66
CA GLN A 16 1.52 6.01 -1.32
C GLN A 16 0.54 6.43 -0.24
N MET A 17 -0.17 7.56 -0.41
CA MET A 17 -1.14 8.05 0.57
C MET A 17 -2.29 7.06 0.80
N ILE A 18 -2.78 6.39 -0.24
CA ILE A 18 -3.78 5.33 -0.09
C ILE A 18 -3.21 4.16 0.71
N GLY A 19 -1.97 3.74 0.42
CA GLY A 19 -1.26 2.71 1.18
C GLY A 19 -1.09 3.10 2.65
N PHE A 20 -0.70 4.35 2.93
CA PHE A 20 -0.54 4.89 4.29
C PHE A 20 -1.85 4.87 5.07
N ARG A 21 -2.96 5.27 4.44
CA ARG A 21 -4.29 5.20 5.05
C ARG A 21 -4.68 3.75 5.36
N LEU A 22 -4.41 2.81 4.45
CA LEU A 22 -4.65 1.39 4.72
C LEU A 22 -3.80 0.90 5.89
N GLY A 23 -2.50 1.23 5.92
CA GLY A 23 -1.57 0.82 6.98
C GLY A 23 -2.03 1.20 8.38
N ASN A 24 -2.58 2.41 8.56
CA ASN A 24 -3.14 2.87 9.85
C ASN A 24 -4.40 2.10 10.29
N LEU A 25 -5.09 1.42 9.36
CA LEU A 25 -6.28 0.63 9.64
C LEU A 25 -5.95 -0.85 9.88
N LEU A 26 -4.74 -1.30 9.52
CA LEU A 26 -4.32 -2.68 9.72
C LEU A 26 -4.16 -2.99 11.21
N LYS A 27 -4.57 -4.20 11.57
CA LYS A 27 -4.38 -4.74 12.92
C LYS A 27 -3.19 -5.71 12.94
N PRO A 28 -2.57 -5.97 14.09
CA PRO A 28 -1.57 -7.03 14.21
C PRO A 28 -2.07 -8.34 13.60
N ARG A 29 -1.18 -9.07 12.91
CA ARG A 29 -1.48 -10.34 12.21
C ARG A 29 -2.38 -10.21 10.98
N SER A 30 -2.57 -9.00 10.44
CA SER A 30 -3.23 -8.80 9.15
C SER A 30 -2.38 -9.33 7.99
N VAL A 31 -3.02 -9.90 6.96
CA VAL A 31 -2.37 -10.30 5.71
C VAL A 31 -2.99 -9.52 4.57
N VAL A 32 -2.16 -8.83 3.79
CA VAL A 32 -2.58 -8.03 2.63
C VAL A 32 -1.96 -8.63 1.38
N CYS A 33 -2.80 -9.16 0.48
CA CYS A 33 -2.34 -9.67 -0.81
C CYS A 33 -2.46 -8.55 -1.87
N LEU A 34 -1.38 -8.30 -2.61
CA LEU A 34 -1.32 -7.32 -3.69
C LEU A 34 -1.27 -8.01 -5.05
N TYR A 35 -2.11 -7.55 -5.97
CA TYR A 35 -2.21 -8.09 -7.32
C TYR A 35 -2.14 -6.95 -8.34
N GLY A 36 -1.50 -7.23 -9.48
CA GLY A 36 -1.35 -6.27 -10.58
C GLY A 36 -0.10 -6.56 -11.39
N GLU A 37 -0.05 -6.03 -12.61
CA GLU A 37 1.08 -6.21 -13.54
C GLU A 37 2.37 -5.52 -13.06
N LEU A 38 3.48 -5.78 -13.76
CA LEU A 38 4.73 -5.06 -13.54
C LEU A 38 4.50 -3.56 -13.77
N GLY A 39 5.03 -2.71 -12.89
CA GLY A 39 4.83 -1.27 -12.98
C GLY A 39 3.46 -0.76 -12.49
N ALA A 40 2.52 -1.63 -12.06
CA ALA A 40 1.20 -1.22 -11.58
C ALA A 40 1.20 -0.41 -10.25
N GLY A 41 2.36 -0.07 -9.69
CA GLY A 41 2.47 0.71 -8.44
C GLY A 41 2.36 -0.09 -7.15
N LYS A 42 2.46 -1.43 -7.20
CA LYS A 42 2.41 -2.31 -6.01
C LYS A 42 3.43 -1.91 -4.93
N THR A 43 4.69 -1.72 -5.33
CA THR A 43 5.77 -1.32 -4.40
C THR A 43 5.50 0.06 -3.82
N THR A 44 5.11 1.03 -4.64
CA THR A 44 4.69 2.37 -4.20
C THR A 44 3.58 2.31 -3.15
N PHE A 45 2.59 1.45 -3.34
CA PHE A 45 1.53 1.23 -2.36
C PHE A 45 2.05 0.63 -1.04
N VAL A 46 2.93 -0.39 -1.11
CA VAL A 46 3.57 -1.00 0.07
C VAL A 46 4.38 0.01 0.87
N LYS A 47 5.12 0.89 0.20
CA LYS A 47 5.90 1.96 0.85
C LYS A 47 5.03 2.87 1.71
N GLY A 48 3.83 3.21 1.21
CA GLY A 48 2.83 3.91 2.00
C GLY A 48 2.40 3.15 3.27
N ILE A 49 2.09 1.86 3.14
CA ILE A 49 1.75 0.99 4.30
C ILE A 49 2.91 0.96 5.29
N ALA A 50 4.14 0.74 4.81
CA ALA A 50 5.34 0.65 5.62
C ALA A 50 5.57 1.94 6.43
N GLN A 51 5.40 3.10 5.80
CA GLN A 51 5.49 4.40 6.46
C GLN A 51 4.48 4.54 7.61
N ALA A 52 3.23 4.09 7.42
CA ALA A 52 2.22 4.12 8.50
C ALA A 52 2.58 3.22 9.69
N LEU A 53 3.37 2.16 9.44
CA LEU A 53 3.86 1.26 10.47
C LEU A 53 5.22 1.70 11.06
N GLY A 54 5.72 2.88 10.68
CA GLY A 54 7.01 3.42 11.16
C GLY A 54 8.24 2.76 10.53
N ILE A 55 8.07 2.06 9.41
CA ILE A 55 9.15 1.41 8.66
C ILE A 55 9.70 2.38 7.62
N SER A 56 11.03 2.42 7.49
CA SER A 56 11.72 3.28 6.53
C SER A 56 11.51 2.80 5.09
N ASP A 57 11.31 3.74 4.17
CA ASP A 57 11.19 3.47 2.73
C ASP A 57 12.42 2.75 2.15
N ARG A 58 13.59 2.96 2.75
CA ARG A 58 14.86 2.34 2.32
C ARG A 58 14.88 0.83 2.55
N ASP A 59 14.06 0.32 3.46
CA ASP A 59 13.98 -1.09 3.80
C ASP A 59 13.00 -1.84 2.89
N ILE A 60 12.30 -1.13 2.01
CA ILE A 60 11.32 -1.69 1.07
C ILE A 60 11.94 -1.83 -0.31
N THR A 61 12.20 -3.07 -0.72
CA THR A 61 12.68 -3.40 -2.06
C THR A 61 11.67 -4.28 -2.80
N SER A 62 11.65 -4.18 -4.13
CA SER A 62 11.00 -5.16 -4.98
C SER A 62 12.09 -6.02 -5.61
N ALA A 63 11.97 -7.33 -5.47
CA ALA A 63 12.67 -8.25 -6.36
C ALA A 63 12.07 -8.17 -7.78
#